data_AF-A0A7C3LUB6-F1
#
_entry.id   AF-A0A7C3LUB6-F1
#
_cell.length_a   1.000
_cell.length_b   1.000
_cell.length_c   1.000
_cell.angle_alpha   90.00
_cell.angle_beta   90.00
_cell.angle_gamma   90.00
#
_symmetry.space_group_name_H-M   'P 1'
#
loop_
_entity.id
_entity.type
_entity.pdbx_description
1 polymer ?
#
loop_
_entity_poly.entity_id
_entity_poly.type
_entity_poly.pdbx_seq_one_letter_code
_entity_poly.pdbx_strand_id
1 'polypeptide(L)'
;MKGPIYLNEKTGVVVIGATGREASQVIRESEALYPGIIKAGVTPGKGGSTELPVPIFDTLAQAIQDPKVGKSINTALIYVPPVSVLDAVMECLDGGIKVLYVITEHVPIRDSEIIFQEKVRRNAVIVGGTSLGCFVPSVGRIGAIGGKDPSIAFKAGGLVIISKSGGLTVTTAEMFKRRGWGTYCALAIGGDIISNTTYADVLKELKDDPNVKGVVMLGEPGGSYEEQAAELIQAGGFNKPVAAFISGRFQERMPEGVAFGHAGAIVERGMGKASDKIARLEAAGKKHPVKVAFYYHELLSAIESLGVPRDFEDSTTDLVKPLYSTIG
;
A
#
# COMPACT_ATOMS: atom_id res chain seq x y z
N MET A 1 10.31 16.72 -6.66
CA MET A 1 10.01 15.35 -7.13
C MET A 1 8.50 15.18 -6.99
N LYS A 2 7.84 14.58 -7.97
CA LYS A 2 6.42 14.23 -7.93
C LYS A 2 6.27 12.83 -7.33
N GLY A 3 5.69 12.73 -6.15
CA GLY A 3 5.46 11.45 -5.48
C GLY A 3 6.62 11.00 -4.57
N PRO A 4 6.34 10.05 -3.66
CA PRO A 4 7.30 9.55 -2.69
C PRO A 4 8.24 8.47 -3.26
N ILE A 5 9.15 7.94 -2.43
CA ILE A 5 10.07 6.85 -2.81
C ILE A 5 9.34 5.61 -3.35
N TYR A 6 8.12 5.37 -2.88
CA TYR A 6 7.28 4.23 -3.26
C TYR A 6 6.81 4.29 -4.72
N LEU A 7 6.57 5.50 -5.25
CA LEU A 7 6.19 5.75 -6.63
C LEU A 7 6.40 7.23 -6.95
N ASN A 8 7.30 7.53 -7.89
CA ASN A 8 7.58 8.89 -8.34
C ASN A 8 7.82 8.97 -9.85
N GLU A 9 8.06 10.17 -10.38
CA GLU A 9 8.25 10.40 -11.81
C GLU A 9 9.46 9.69 -12.43
N LYS A 10 10.39 9.18 -11.62
CA LYS A 10 11.56 8.41 -12.08
C LYS A 10 11.32 6.90 -12.03
N THR A 11 10.19 6.45 -11.49
CA THR A 11 9.88 5.03 -11.36
C THR A 11 9.81 4.37 -12.74
N GLY A 12 10.58 3.31 -12.93
CA GLY A 12 10.46 2.41 -14.08
C GLY A 12 10.39 0.97 -13.60
N VAL A 13 9.27 0.33 -13.93
CA VAL A 13 8.89 -0.99 -13.39
C VAL A 13 9.29 -2.10 -14.34
N VAL A 14 9.93 -3.14 -13.82
CA VAL A 14 9.99 -4.46 -14.45
C VAL A 14 8.99 -5.40 -13.78
N VAL A 15 8.18 -6.12 -14.55
CA VAL A 15 7.20 -7.08 -14.00
C VAL A 15 7.78 -8.49 -14.08
N ILE A 16 7.95 -9.14 -12.93
CA ILE A 16 8.43 -10.53 -12.85
C ILE A 16 7.23 -11.48 -12.83
N GLY A 17 7.18 -12.42 -13.79
CA GLY A 17 5.98 -13.21 -14.08
C GLY A 17 5.02 -12.50 -15.04
N ALA A 18 5.51 -11.62 -15.91
CA ALA A 18 4.72 -10.68 -16.70
C ALA A 18 3.61 -11.32 -17.55
N THR A 19 3.86 -12.50 -18.11
CA THR A 19 2.90 -13.19 -18.97
C THR A 19 1.88 -14.03 -18.22
N GLY A 20 1.88 -13.98 -16.87
CA GLY A 20 0.83 -14.60 -16.07
C GLY A 20 -0.52 -13.94 -16.34
N ARG A 21 -1.62 -14.68 -16.14
CA ARG A 21 -2.98 -14.20 -16.45
C ARG A 21 -3.30 -12.84 -15.83
N GLU A 22 -3.05 -12.68 -14.52
CA GLU A 22 -3.35 -11.43 -13.81
C GLU A 22 -2.32 -10.34 -14.11
N ALA A 23 -1.03 -10.69 -14.12
CA ALA A 23 0.05 -9.76 -14.46
C ALA A 23 -0.16 -9.13 -15.85
N SER A 24 -0.45 -9.94 -16.86
CA SER A 24 -0.68 -9.48 -18.23
C SER A 24 -1.87 -8.51 -18.33
N GLN A 25 -2.96 -8.77 -17.60
CA GLN A 25 -4.09 -7.85 -17.54
C GLN A 25 -3.69 -6.52 -16.88
N VAL A 26 -3.01 -6.58 -15.74
CA VAL A 26 -2.55 -5.40 -15.00
C VAL A 26 -1.56 -4.57 -15.82
N ILE A 27 -0.66 -5.21 -16.57
CA ILE A 27 0.26 -4.53 -17.49
C ILE A 27 -0.54 -3.76 -18.55
N ARG A 28 -1.48 -4.41 -19.24
CA ARG A 28 -2.30 -3.76 -20.29
C ARG A 28 -3.09 -2.58 -19.74
N GLU A 29 -3.77 -2.77 -18.62
CA GLU A 29 -4.57 -1.70 -18.02
C GLU A 29 -3.69 -0.56 -17.52
N SER A 30 -2.55 -0.86 -16.88
CA SER A 30 -1.65 0.17 -16.34
C SER A 30 -0.98 0.98 -17.44
N GLU A 31 -0.52 0.34 -18.52
CA GLU A 31 0.06 1.07 -19.66
C GLU A 31 -0.98 1.84 -20.47
N ALA A 32 -2.25 1.39 -20.49
CA ALA A 32 -3.32 2.15 -21.12
C ALA A 32 -3.67 3.43 -20.33
N LEU A 33 -3.60 3.38 -18.99
CA LEU A 33 -3.92 4.50 -18.11
C LEU A 33 -2.71 5.44 -17.89
N TYR A 34 -1.52 4.87 -17.71
CA TYR A 34 -0.29 5.54 -17.31
C TYR A 34 0.90 5.01 -18.14
N PRO A 35 0.95 5.33 -19.44
CA PRO A 35 1.94 4.76 -20.35
C PRO A 35 3.37 5.11 -19.94
N GLY A 36 4.26 4.14 -20.07
CA GLY A 36 5.70 4.30 -19.88
C GLY A 36 6.19 4.16 -18.44
N ILE A 37 5.34 3.79 -17.48
CA ILE A 37 5.81 3.40 -16.13
C ILE A 37 6.40 1.98 -16.19
N ILE A 38 5.72 1.05 -16.87
CA ILE A 38 6.21 -0.32 -17.05
C ILE A 38 7.19 -0.32 -18.22
N LYS A 39 8.42 -0.74 -17.93
CA LYS A 39 9.53 -0.74 -18.89
C LYS A 39 9.73 -2.09 -19.56
N ALA A 40 9.50 -3.16 -18.82
CA ALA A 40 9.76 -4.53 -19.28
C ALA A 40 8.94 -5.55 -18.48
N GLY A 41 8.81 -6.74 -19.06
CA GLY A 41 8.38 -7.93 -18.35
C GLY A 41 9.43 -9.03 -18.42
N VAL A 42 9.45 -9.90 -17.41
CA VAL A 42 10.29 -11.10 -17.38
C VAL A 42 9.40 -12.32 -17.18
N THR A 43 9.53 -13.29 -18.08
CA THR A 43 9.00 -14.64 -17.90
C THR A 43 9.98 -15.62 -18.56
N PRO A 44 10.66 -16.50 -17.79
CA PRO A 44 11.55 -17.51 -18.35
C PRO A 44 10.86 -18.38 -19.40
N GLY A 45 11.47 -18.48 -20.59
CA GLY A 45 10.96 -19.23 -21.73
C GLY A 45 10.00 -18.46 -22.64
N LYS A 46 9.75 -17.17 -22.37
CA LYS A 46 8.87 -16.30 -23.18
C LYS A 46 9.53 -14.98 -23.59
N GLY A 47 10.85 -14.88 -23.47
CA GLY A 47 11.61 -13.74 -24.00
C GLY A 47 11.32 -13.51 -25.48
N GLY A 48 11.21 -12.24 -25.88
CA GLY A 48 10.87 -11.84 -27.24
C GLY A 48 9.38 -11.87 -27.59
N SER A 49 8.50 -12.29 -26.67
CA SER A 49 7.05 -12.24 -26.88
C SER A 49 6.55 -10.82 -27.14
N THR A 50 5.62 -10.69 -28.08
CA THR A 50 4.96 -9.43 -28.49
C THR A 50 3.51 -9.34 -28.03
N GLU A 51 3.04 -10.26 -27.19
CA GLU A 51 1.65 -10.28 -26.73
C GLU A 51 1.33 -9.09 -25.82
N LEU A 52 2.32 -8.54 -25.12
CA LEU A 52 2.18 -7.45 -24.17
C LEU A 52 2.68 -6.12 -24.77
N PRO A 53 2.18 -4.96 -24.29
CA PRO A 53 2.59 -3.65 -24.79
C PRO A 53 4.01 -3.23 -24.36
N VAL A 54 4.79 -4.14 -23.75
CA VAL A 54 6.14 -3.91 -23.23
C VAL A 54 7.04 -5.08 -23.63
N PRO A 55 8.36 -4.87 -23.81
CA PRO A 55 9.27 -5.96 -24.18
C PRO A 55 9.34 -7.02 -23.07
N ILE A 56 9.33 -8.28 -23.48
CA ILE A 56 9.43 -9.44 -22.58
C ILE A 56 10.81 -10.09 -22.74
N PHE A 57 11.44 -10.41 -21.61
CA PHE A 57 12.75 -11.05 -21.52
C PHE A 57 12.65 -12.39 -20.78
N ASP A 58 13.63 -13.28 -21.01
CA ASP A 58 13.69 -14.55 -20.28
C ASP A 58 14.25 -14.37 -18.86
N THR A 59 15.13 -13.40 -18.66
CA THR A 59 15.80 -13.14 -17.38
C THR A 59 15.81 -11.66 -17.05
N LEU A 60 15.91 -11.32 -15.76
CA LEU A 60 16.08 -9.92 -15.36
C LEU A 60 17.39 -9.32 -15.90
N ALA A 61 18.46 -10.11 -15.94
CA ALA A 61 19.76 -9.68 -16.45
C ALA A 61 19.68 -9.15 -17.88
N GLN A 62 18.93 -9.85 -18.76
CA GLN A 62 18.67 -9.39 -20.12
C GLN A 62 17.92 -8.05 -20.14
N ALA A 63 16.86 -7.91 -19.31
CA ALA A 63 16.08 -6.67 -19.25
C ALA A 63 16.91 -5.47 -18.76
N ILE A 64 17.80 -5.67 -17.78
CA ILE A 64 18.68 -4.62 -17.24
C ILE A 64 19.80 -4.25 -18.23
N GLN A 65 20.30 -5.22 -19.00
CA GLN A 65 21.35 -4.99 -20.01
C GLN A 65 20.79 -4.39 -21.31
N ASP A 66 19.48 -4.44 -21.53
CA ASP A 66 18.86 -3.88 -22.74
C ASP A 66 19.14 -2.37 -22.85
N PRO A 67 19.68 -1.91 -24.00
CA PRO A 67 20.11 -0.52 -24.15
C PRO A 67 18.94 0.48 -24.20
N LYS A 68 17.71 0.04 -24.47
CA LYS A 68 16.53 0.90 -24.58
C LYS A 68 15.82 1.06 -23.25
N VAL A 69 15.67 -0.02 -22.48
CA VAL A 69 14.84 0.00 -21.25
C VAL A 69 15.66 -0.12 -19.97
N GLY A 70 16.81 -0.79 -20.00
CA GLY A 70 17.56 -1.21 -18.82
C GLY A 70 17.92 -0.08 -17.87
N LYS A 71 18.41 1.04 -18.39
CA LYS A 71 18.77 2.24 -17.59
C LYS A 71 17.60 2.87 -16.82
N SER A 72 16.37 2.58 -17.23
CA SER A 72 15.16 3.14 -16.62
C SER A 72 14.50 2.19 -15.61
N ILE A 73 14.95 0.94 -15.53
CA ILE A 73 14.42 -0.04 -14.57
C ILE A 73 15.04 0.24 -13.20
N ASN A 74 14.20 0.51 -12.21
CA ASN A 74 14.62 0.73 -10.82
C ASN A 74 13.63 0.19 -9.79
N THR A 75 12.50 -0.36 -10.24
CA THR A 75 11.44 -0.92 -9.42
C THR A 75 11.01 -2.27 -9.98
N ALA A 76 10.75 -3.27 -9.14
CA ALA A 76 10.21 -4.56 -9.57
C ALA A 76 8.80 -4.81 -9.03
N LEU A 77 7.95 -5.40 -9.86
CA LEU A 77 6.59 -5.82 -9.52
C LEU A 77 6.51 -7.34 -9.66
N ILE A 78 6.36 -8.03 -8.53
CA ILE A 78 6.45 -9.49 -8.43
C ILE A 78 5.04 -10.09 -8.47
N TYR A 79 4.76 -10.82 -9.56
CA TYR A 79 3.49 -11.51 -9.85
C TYR A 79 3.65 -13.04 -10.00
N VAL A 80 4.82 -13.59 -9.62
CA VAL A 80 5.09 -15.02 -9.73
C VAL A 80 4.30 -15.82 -8.69
N PRO A 81 4.09 -17.14 -8.90
CA PRO A 81 3.48 -18.01 -7.89
C PRO A 81 4.26 -18.01 -6.56
N PRO A 82 3.60 -18.34 -5.42
CA PRO A 82 4.22 -18.22 -4.09
C PRO A 82 5.57 -18.92 -3.96
N VAL A 83 5.70 -20.11 -4.56
CA VAL A 83 6.93 -20.93 -4.54
C VAL A 83 8.12 -20.28 -5.24
N SER A 84 7.89 -19.27 -6.07
CA SER A 84 8.91 -18.57 -6.86
C SER A 84 9.22 -17.16 -6.33
N VAL A 85 8.50 -16.69 -5.30
CA VAL A 85 8.63 -15.31 -4.82
C VAL A 85 10.02 -15.05 -4.24
N LEU A 86 10.54 -15.96 -3.41
CA LEU A 86 11.87 -15.80 -2.81
C LEU A 86 12.93 -15.64 -3.91
N ASP A 87 12.95 -16.55 -4.88
CA ASP A 87 13.90 -16.53 -5.99
C ASP A 87 13.80 -15.23 -6.81
N ALA A 88 12.58 -14.82 -7.18
CA ALA A 88 12.35 -13.58 -7.91
C ALA A 88 12.80 -12.32 -7.14
N VAL A 89 12.57 -12.28 -5.82
CA VAL A 89 13.02 -11.18 -4.97
C VAL A 89 14.55 -11.15 -4.90
N MET A 90 15.19 -12.31 -4.73
CA MET A 90 16.66 -12.40 -4.70
C MET A 90 17.28 -11.99 -6.05
N GLU A 91 16.73 -12.44 -7.18
CA GLU A 91 17.16 -12.03 -8.52
C GLU A 91 17.10 -10.50 -8.68
N CYS A 92 15.99 -9.88 -8.24
CA CYS A 92 15.84 -8.42 -8.29
C CYS A 92 16.86 -7.68 -7.43
N LEU A 93 17.07 -8.15 -6.19
CA LEU A 93 18.02 -7.55 -5.25
C LEU A 93 19.48 -7.73 -5.71
N ASP A 94 19.81 -8.85 -6.34
CA ASP A 94 21.13 -9.11 -6.95
C ASP A 94 21.34 -8.27 -8.22
N GLY A 95 20.27 -8.04 -8.99
CA GLY A 95 20.23 -7.10 -10.11
C GLY A 95 20.30 -5.62 -9.72
N GLY A 96 20.35 -5.31 -8.41
CA GLY A 96 20.47 -3.94 -7.89
C GLY A 96 19.16 -3.16 -7.82
N ILE A 97 18.01 -3.81 -8.05
CA ILE A 97 16.69 -3.19 -7.90
C ILE A 97 16.32 -3.18 -6.42
N LYS A 98 16.08 -1.99 -5.87
CA LYS A 98 15.86 -1.80 -4.43
C LYS A 98 14.44 -1.41 -4.04
N VAL A 99 13.55 -1.16 -5.00
CA VAL A 99 12.12 -0.95 -4.71
C VAL A 99 11.35 -2.13 -5.31
N LEU A 100 10.69 -2.93 -4.48
CA LEU A 100 9.97 -4.12 -4.90
C LEU A 100 8.53 -4.10 -4.34
N TYR A 101 7.59 -4.58 -5.15
CA TYR A 101 6.21 -4.85 -4.75
C TYR A 101 5.91 -6.33 -4.92
N VAL A 102 5.65 -7.02 -3.81
CA VAL A 102 5.22 -8.42 -3.79
C VAL A 102 3.70 -8.47 -3.75
N ILE A 103 3.10 -8.75 -4.91
CA ILE A 103 1.63 -8.83 -5.04
C ILE A 103 1.12 -10.20 -4.60
N THR A 104 1.93 -11.23 -4.82
CA THR A 104 1.60 -12.62 -4.55
C THR A 104 1.11 -12.83 -3.12
N GLU A 105 0.00 -13.56 -2.98
CA GLU A 105 -0.56 -13.99 -1.71
C GLU A 105 -0.04 -15.39 -1.32
N HIS A 106 -0.14 -15.74 -0.03
CA HIS A 106 0.24 -17.07 0.47
C HIS A 106 1.72 -17.42 0.29
N VAL A 107 2.60 -16.42 0.33
CA VAL A 107 4.04 -16.65 0.42
C VAL A 107 4.34 -17.37 1.75
N PRO A 108 5.12 -18.47 1.76
CA PRO A 108 5.48 -19.15 3.00
C PRO A 108 6.14 -18.18 4.00
N ILE A 109 5.74 -18.24 5.27
CA ILE A 109 6.25 -17.33 6.31
C ILE A 109 7.79 -17.33 6.38
N ARG A 110 8.40 -18.52 6.27
CA ARG A 110 9.87 -18.68 6.24
C ARG A 110 10.50 -17.88 5.09
N ASP A 111 9.89 -17.91 3.92
CA ASP A 111 10.40 -17.21 2.75
C ASP A 111 10.22 -15.69 2.92
N SER A 112 9.08 -15.25 3.49
CA SER A 112 8.86 -13.85 3.89
C SER A 112 9.87 -13.36 4.94
N GLU A 113 10.26 -14.21 5.89
CA GLU A 113 11.30 -13.89 6.87
C GLU A 113 12.66 -13.67 6.20
N ILE A 114 13.08 -14.57 5.29
CA ILE A 114 14.32 -14.43 4.53
C ILE A 114 14.30 -13.14 3.70
N ILE A 115 13.19 -12.86 3.02
CA ILE A 115 13.00 -11.62 2.25
C ILE A 115 13.15 -10.38 3.14
N PHE A 116 12.55 -10.40 4.33
CA PHE A 116 12.67 -9.30 5.29
C PHE A 116 14.11 -9.08 5.75
N GLN A 117 14.85 -10.13 6.06
CA GLN A 117 16.27 -10.01 6.44
C GLN A 117 17.11 -9.44 5.30
N GLU A 118 16.86 -9.88 4.06
CA GLU A 118 17.57 -9.40 2.87
C GLU A 118 17.22 -7.93 2.55
N LYS A 119 15.96 -7.53 2.74
CA LYS A 119 15.53 -6.12 2.68
C LYS A 119 16.40 -5.27 3.60
N VAL A 120 16.52 -5.67 4.87
CA VAL A 120 17.30 -4.93 5.87
C VAL A 120 18.78 -4.91 5.50
N ARG A 121 19.38 -6.06 5.17
CA ARG A 121 20.79 -6.20 4.82
C ARG A 121 21.20 -5.32 3.64
N ARG A 122 20.32 -5.17 2.64
CA ARG A 122 20.61 -4.45 1.39
C ARG A 122 20.08 -3.01 1.36
N ASN A 123 19.42 -2.58 2.44
CA ASN A 123 18.73 -1.30 2.52
C ASN A 123 17.77 -1.11 1.33
N ALA A 124 16.87 -2.08 1.15
CA ALA A 124 15.84 -2.07 0.12
C ALA A 124 14.46 -1.69 0.70
N VAL A 125 13.57 -1.24 -0.17
CA VAL A 125 12.15 -1.01 0.10
C VAL A 125 11.37 -2.15 -0.56
N ILE A 126 10.75 -3.01 0.25
CA ILE A 126 9.90 -4.10 -0.24
C ILE A 126 8.51 -3.92 0.37
N VAL A 127 7.49 -3.80 -0.47
CA VAL A 127 6.08 -3.65 -0.06
C VAL A 127 5.35 -4.98 -0.35
N GLY A 128 4.49 -5.44 0.56
CA GLY A 128 3.84 -6.77 0.49
C GLY A 128 4.57 -7.85 1.32
N GLY A 129 4.25 -9.15 1.28
CA GLY A 129 3.30 -9.89 0.44
C GLY A 129 1.83 -9.51 0.65
N THR A 130 0.95 -9.99 -0.25
CA THR A 130 -0.46 -9.53 -0.37
C THR A 130 -0.65 -8.02 -0.67
N SER A 131 0.33 -7.31 -1.24
CA SER A 131 0.15 -5.89 -1.56
C SER A 131 -0.73 -5.70 -2.80
N LEU A 132 -1.74 -4.80 -2.75
CA LEU A 132 -2.45 -4.37 -3.96
C LEU A 132 -1.62 -3.40 -4.83
N GLY A 133 -0.66 -2.70 -4.21
CA GLY A 133 0.24 -1.77 -4.85
C GLY A 133 0.16 -0.35 -4.32
N CYS A 134 0.51 0.61 -5.18
CA CYS A 134 0.65 2.02 -4.83
C CYS A 134 0.03 2.92 -5.90
N PHE A 135 -0.70 3.94 -5.49
CA PHE A 135 -1.29 4.93 -6.37
C PHE A 135 -0.87 6.34 -5.97
N VAL A 136 -0.35 7.10 -6.93
CA VAL A 136 0.04 8.50 -6.75
C VAL A 136 -0.59 9.29 -7.89
N PRO A 137 -1.64 10.10 -7.66
CA PRO A 137 -2.40 10.72 -8.76
C PRO A 137 -1.58 11.60 -9.71
N SER A 138 -0.46 12.16 -9.23
CA SER A 138 0.45 12.98 -10.03
C SER A 138 1.44 12.20 -10.89
N VAL A 139 1.47 10.86 -10.75
CA VAL A 139 2.43 9.95 -11.39
C VAL A 139 1.72 8.80 -12.10
N GLY A 140 0.95 7.99 -11.38
CA GLY A 140 0.27 6.82 -11.90
C GLY A 140 0.08 5.74 -10.83
N ARG A 141 0.29 4.47 -11.21
CA ARG A 141 0.14 3.33 -10.30
C ARG A 141 1.22 2.26 -10.46
N ILE A 142 1.43 1.51 -9.39
CA ILE A 142 2.09 0.20 -9.37
C ILE A 142 1.05 -0.81 -8.88
N GLY A 143 0.94 -1.97 -9.55
CA GLY A 143 -0.03 -3.01 -9.20
C GLY A 143 -1.44 -2.72 -9.72
N ALA A 144 -2.44 -3.40 -9.15
CA ALA A 144 -3.83 -3.38 -9.61
C ALA A 144 -4.68 -2.29 -8.94
N ILE A 145 -4.10 -1.47 -8.07
CA ILE A 145 -4.80 -0.46 -7.29
C ILE A 145 -5.61 0.51 -8.18
N GLY A 146 -6.86 0.78 -7.78
CA GLY A 146 -7.81 1.60 -8.53
C GLY A 146 -8.54 0.87 -9.67
N GLY A 147 -8.19 -0.38 -9.99
CA GLY A 147 -8.90 -1.18 -10.98
C GLY A 147 -8.94 -0.55 -12.38
N LYS A 148 -10.07 -0.64 -13.07
CA LYS A 148 -10.20 -0.17 -14.47
C LYS A 148 -10.19 1.35 -14.61
N ASP A 149 -10.79 2.06 -13.64
CA ASP A 149 -10.86 3.52 -13.63
C ASP A 149 -10.52 4.05 -12.23
N PRO A 150 -9.22 4.32 -11.97
CA PRO A 150 -8.78 4.87 -10.70
C PRO A 150 -9.38 6.25 -10.40
N SER A 151 -9.86 6.99 -11.41
CA SER A 151 -10.38 8.34 -11.23
C SER A 151 -11.67 8.36 -10.42
N ILE A 152 -12.40 7.23 -10.31
CA ILE A 152 -13.59 7.09 -9.47
C ILE A 152 -13.24 7.40 -8.02
N ALA A 153 -12.17 6.79 -7.51
CA ALA A 153 -11.76 6.91 -6.11
C ALA A 153 -10.71 8.00 -5.88
N PHE A 154 -9.76 8.16 -6.79
CA PHE A 154 -8.58 8.99 -6.57
C PHE A 154 -8.68 10.35 -7.26
N LYS A 155 -8.31 11.39 -6.52
CA LYS A 155 -8.09 12.76 -7.02
C LYS A 155 -6.88 13.32 -6.28
N ALA A 156 -6.05 14.12 -6.93
CA ALA A 156 -4.87 14.72 -6.30
C ALA A 156 -5.25 15.54 -5.06
N GLY A 157 -4.49 15.38 -3.98
CA GLY A 157 -4.64 16.11 -2.73
C GLY A 157 -3.56 15.74 -1.72
N GLY A 158 -3.75 16.11 -0.45
CA GLY A 158 -2.71 16.04 0.57
C GLY A 158 -2.69 14.77 1.44
N LEU A 159 -3.68 13.88 1.36
CA LEU A 159 -3.76 12.72 2.24
C LEU A 159 -2.90 11.55 1.78
N VAL A 160 -2.23 10.90 2.72
CA VAL A 160 -1.61 9.58 2.50
C VAL A 160 -2.49 8.51 3.13
N ILE A 161 -2.86 7.49 2.36
CA ILE A 161 -3.67 6.37 2.86
C ILE A 161 -2.76 5.14 2.94
N ILE A 162 -2.65 4.55 4.13
CA ILE A 162 -1.84 3.36 4.39
C ILE A 162 -2.76 2.27 4.93
N SER A 163 -2.75 1.09 4.32
CA SER A 163 -3.68 0.02 4.66
C SER A 163 -3.08 -1.36 4.47
N LYS A 164 -3.40 -2.29 5.38
CA LYS A 164 -3.20 -3.73 5.14
C LYS A 164 -4.09 -4.22 4.00
N SER A 165 -5.37 -3.82 4.00
CA SER A 165 -6.36 -4.20 2.99
C SER A 165 -6.25 -3.36 1.71
N GLY A 166 -6.01 -4.01 0.58
CA GLY A 166 -6.00 -3.36 -0.74
C GLY A 166 -7.32 -2.69 -1.11
N GLY A 167 -8.43 -3.44 -1.03
CA GLY A 167 -9.76 -2.91 -1.38
C GLY A 167 -10.18 -1.74 -0.51
N LEU A 168 -9.96 -1.83 0.81
CA LEU A 168 -10.31 -0.76 1.75
C LEU A 168 -9.52 0.52 1.49
N THR A 169 -8.31 0.41 0.91
CA THR A 169 -7.52 1.59 0.47
C THR A 169 -8.30 2.41 -0.56
N VAL A 170 -8.87 1.75 -1.57
CA VAL A 170 -9.63 2.40 -2.66
C VAL A 170 -10.96 2.95 -2.12
N THR A 171 -11.67 2.18 -1.29
CA THR A 171 -12.91 2.63 -0.64
C THR A 171 -12.69 3.87 0.23
N THR A 172 -11.56 3.92 0.94
CA THR A 172 -11.19 5.08 1.76
C THR A 172 -10.91 6.30 0.91
N ALA A 173 -10.13 6.13 -0.17
CA ALA A 173 -9.82 7.22 -1.09
C ALA A 173 -11.10 7.84 -1.67
N GLU A 174 -12.05 7.01 -2.11
CA GLU A 174 -13.33 7.51 -2.62
C GLU A 174 -14.15 8.23 -1.53
N MET A 175 -14.21 7.67 -0.31
CA MET A 175 -14.92 8.28 0.81
C MET A 175 -14.38 9.69 1.13
N PHE A 176 -13.06 9.86 1.16
CA PHE A 176 -12.42 11.16 1.37
C PHE A 176 -12.58 12.11 0.18
N LYS A 177 -12.46 11.58 -1.05
CA LYS A 177 -12.69 12.35 -2.27
C LYS A 177 -14.10 12.94 -2.30
N ARG A 178 -15.12 12.21 -1.86
CA ARG A 178 -16.49 12.74 -1.80
C ARG A 178 -16.65 13.91 -0.81
N ARG A 179 -15.74 14.00 0.17
CA ARG A 179 -15.76 14.99 1.26
C ARG A 179 -14.75 16.13 1.14
N GLY A 180 -14.09 16.25 -0.01
CA GLY A 180 -13.19 17.37 -0.32
C GLY A 180 -11.70 17.11 -0.08
N TRP A 181 -11.30 15.89 0.31
CA TRP A 181 -9.89 15.53 0.48
C TRP A 181 -9.41 14.62 -0.64
N GLY A 182 -8.29 14.98 -1.25
CA GLY A 182 -7.62 14.15 -2.25
C GLY A 182 -6.49 13.32 -1.67
N THR A 183 -5.93 12.47 -2.50
CA THR A 183 -4.84 11.55 -2.20
C THR A 183 -3.54 12.09 -2.75
N TYR A 184 -2.50 12.12 -1.93
CA TYR A 184 -1.11 12.29 -2.35
C TYR A 184 -0.53 10.93 -2.76
N CYS A 185 -0.66 9.95 -1.87
CA CYS A 185 -0.21 8.57 -2.05
C CYS A 185 -1.17 7.60 -1.35
N ALA A 186 -1.60 6.55 -2.04
CA ALA A 186 -2.31 5.44 -1.44
C ALA A 186 -1.46 4.18 -1.55
N LEU A 187 -1.11 3.58 -0.41
CA LEU A 187 -0.19 2.46 -0.31
C LEU A 187 -0.86 1.30 0.44
N ALA A 188 -1.11 0.20 -0.27
CA ALA A 188 -1.56 -1.05 0.32
C ALA A 188 -0.33 -1.87 0.71
N ILE A 189 0.00 -1.92 2.00
CA ILE A 189 1.21 -2.58 2.51
C ILE A 189 1.10 -4.11 2.62
N GLY A 190 -0.12 -4.65 2.48
CA GLY A 190 -0.41 -6.08 2.57
C GLY A 190 -0.68 -6.57 4.00
N GLY A 191 -1.27 -7.75 4.11
CA GLY A 191 -1.78 -8.33 5.37
C GLY A 191 -1.08 -9.61 5.83
N ASP A 192 0.03 -9.98 5.19
CA ASP A 192 0.85 -11.12 5.59
C ASP A 192 1.43 -10.95 7.01
N ILE A 193 1.73 -12.08 7.67
CA ILE A 193 2.27 -12.11 9.04
C ILE A 193 3.54 -11.26 9.17
N ILE A 194 4.47 -11.46 8.24
CA ILE A 194 5.69 -10.65 8.12
C ILE A 194 5.47 -9.65 7.00
N SER A 195 5.19 -8.40 7.37
CA SER A 195 5.07 -7.31 6.42
C SER A 195 6.46 -6.73 6.15
N ASN A 196 6.82 -6.61 4.87
CA ASN A 196 8.10 -6.02 4.50
C ASN A 196 8.13 -4.49 4.60
N THR A 197 6.98 -3.81 4.64
CA THR A 197 6.90 -2.36 4.87
C THR A 197 5.80 -2.09 5.88
N THR A 198 6.17 -1.56 7.04
CA THR A 198 5.23 -1.30 8.14
C THR A 198 4.64 0.11 8.05
N TYR A 199 3.60 0.40 8.83
CA TYR A 199 3.11 1.78 8.99
C TYR A 199 4.22 2.73 9.47
N ALA A 200 5.05 2.29 10.43
CA ALA A 200 6.16 3.07 10.95
C ALA A 200 7.21 3.38 9.87
N ASP A 201 7.52 2.43 8.99
CA ASP A 201 8.43 2.65 7.86
C ASP A 201 7.92 3.78 6.96
N VAL A 202 6.63 3.74 6.60
CA VAL A 202 5.99 4.73 5.73
C VAL A 202 5.93 6.10 6.40
N LEU A 203 5.57 6.17 7.68
CA LEU A 203 5.57 7.44 8.42
C LEU A 203 6.97 8.04 8.48
N LYS A 204 8.00 7.24 8.77
CA LYS A 204 9.39 7.70 8.84
C LYS A 204 9.88 8.26 7.50
N GLU A 205 9.55 7.59 6.41
CA GLU A 205 9.91 8.01 5.06
C GLU A 205 9.23 9.33 4.66
N LEU A 206 7.96 9.51 5.05
CA LEU A 206 7.14 10.66 4.66
C LEU A 206 7.19 11.83 5.66
N LYS A 207 7.98 11.71 6.72
CA LYS A 207 8.03 12.68 7.83
C LYS A 207 8.37 14.10 7.36
N ASP A 208 9.25 14.22 6.35
CA ASP A 208 9.74 15.50 5.84
C ASP A 208 9.11 15.91 4.50
N ASP A 209 8.20 15.09 3.93
CA ASP A 209 7.57 15.41 2.65
C ASP A 209 6.53 16.53 2.82
N PRO A 210 6.70 17.71 2.21
CA PRO A 210 5.80 18.85 2.39
C PRO A 210 4.42 18.66 1.73
N ASN A 211 4.27 17.68 0.84
CA ASN A 211 3.00 17.37 0.18
C ASN A 211 2.06 16.59 1.08
N VAL A 212 2.58 15.94 2.12
CA VAL A 212 1.78 15.18 3.10
C VAL A 212 1.14 16.16 4.07
N LYS A 213 -0.20 16.26 4.02
CA LYS A 213 -1.00 17.12 4.90
C LYS A 213 -1.66 16.34 6.03
N GLY A 214 -1.86 15.04 5.85
CA GLY A 214 -2.36 14.13 6.86
C GLY A 214 -2.22 12.68 6.40
N VAL A 215 -2.30 11.76 7.34
CA VAL A 215 -2.23 10.32 7.10
C VAL A 215 -3.49 9.65 7.60
N VAL A 216 -4.04 8.74 6.80
CA VAL A 216 -5.11 7.83 7.16
C VAL A 216 -4.55 6.43 7.27
N MET A 217 -4.56 5.87 8.48
CA MET A 217 -4.08 4.51 8.77
C MET A 217 -5.25 3.56 8.98
N LEU A 218 -5.29 2.48 8.20
CA LEU A 218 -6.32 1.44 8.28
C LEU A 218 -5.67 0.16 8.77
N GLY A 219 -5.85 -0.16 10.05
CA GLY A 219 -5.27 -1.30 10.73
C GLY A 219 -6.25 -2.44 10.99
N GLU A 220 -5.70 -3.55 11.43
CA GLU A 220 -6.43 -4.79 11.73
C GLU A 220 -5.81 -5.49 12.94
N PRO A 221 -6.52 -6.43 13.60
CA PRO A 221 -5.92 -7.28 14.61
C PRO A 221 -4.69 -8.03 14.09
N GLY A 222 -3.82 -8.40 15.02
CA GLY A 222 -2.60 -9.18 14.84
C GLY A 222 -1.35 -8.39 14.46
N GLY A 223 -0.21 -8.96 14.85
CA GLY A 223 1.10 -8.30 14.79
C GLY A 223 1.20 -7.05 15.67
N SER A 224 2.28 -6.27 15.55
CA SER A 224 2.53 -5.07 16.36
C SER A 224 2.73 -3.79 15.55
N TYR A 225 2.42 -3.80 14.25
CA TYR A 225 2.77 -2.72 13.32
C TYR A 225 2.10 -1.38 13.65
N GLU A 226 0.85 -1.40 14.13
CA GLU A 226 0.12 -0.21 14.56
C GLU A 226 0.68 0.35 15.88
N GLU A 227 1.06 -0.52 16.81
CA GLU A 227 1.73 -0.15 18.05
C GLU A 227 3.11 0.47 17.78
N GLN A 228 3.90 -0.11 16.87
CA GLN A 228 5.18 0.45 16.45
C GLN A 228 5.04 1.84 15.81
N ALA A 229 3.98 2.07 15.02
CA ALA A 229 3.67 3.40 14.51
C ALA A 229 3.32 4.39 15.62
N ALA A 230 2.53 3.96 16.62
CA ALA A 230 2.25 4.78 17.79
C ALA A 230 3.52 5.15 18.57
N GLU A 231 4.44 4.19 18.75
CA GLU A 231 5.74 4.40 19.40
C GLU A 231 6.62 5.39 18.63
N LEU A 232 6.70 5.26 17.30
CA LEU A 232 7.42 6.19 16.44
C LEU A 232 6.87 7.62 16.58
N ILE A 233 5.53 7.78 16.56
CA ILE A 233 4.89 9.09 16.73
C ILE A 233 5.19 9.65 18.13
N GLN A 234 5.05 8.83 19.18
CA GLN A 234 5.35 9.26 20.55
C GLN A 234 6.78 9.76 20.72
N ALA A 235 7.74 9.11 20.06
CA ALA A 235 9.14 9.50 20.02
C ALA A 235 9.43 10.76 19.17
N GLY A 236 8.42 11.37 18.56
CA GLY A 236 8.56 12.55 17.69
C GLY A 236 9.08 12.22 16.28
N GLY A 237 9.05 10.94 15.89
CA GLY A 237 9.47 10.48 14.57
C GLY A 237 8.52 10.89 13.43
N PHE A 238 7.30 11.33 13.77
CA PHE A 238 6.31 11.85 12.83
C PHE A 238 5.35 12.82 13.55
N ASN A 239 5.23 14.05 13.03
CA ASN A 239 4.51 15.14 13.70
C ASN A 239 3.30 15.68 12.91
N LYS A 240 2.98 15.10 11.76
CA LYS A 240 1.82 15.49 10.95
C LYS A 240 0.56 14.76 11.44
N PRO A 241 -0.65 15.27 11.15
CA PRO A 241 -1.91 14.62 11.51
C PRO A 241 -2.02 13.15 11.08
N VAL A 242 -2.48 12.28 11.99
CA VAL A 242 -2.76 10.87 11.72
C VAL A 242 -4.17 10.52 12.23
N ALA A 243 -5.07 10.13 11.32
CA ALA A 243 -6.33 9.48 11.67
C ALA A 243 -6.19 7.98 11.48
N ALA A 244 -6.55 7.18 12.49
CA ALA A 244 -6.45 5.74 12.44
C ALA A 244 -7.80 5.07 12.66
N PHE A 245 -8.04 3.94 12.00
CA PHE A 245 -9.15 3.03 12.28
C PHE A 245 -8.61 1.61 12.41
N ILE A 246 -8.95 0.93 13.50
CA ILE A 246 -8.57 -0.46 13.75
C ILE A 246 -9.82 -1.34 13.65
N SER A 247 -9.85 -2.23 12.65
CA SER A 247 -10.97 -3.14 12.45
C SER A 247 -10.96 -4.30 13.47
N GLY A 248 -11.92 -5.22 13.37
CA GLY A 248 -11.84 -6.51 14.07
C GLY A 248 -12.03 -6.50 15.59
N ARG A 249 -12.36 -5.36 16.23
CA ARG A 249 -12.63 -5.28 17.68
C ARG A 249 -13.68 -6.28 18.19
N PHE A 250 -14.62 -6.68 17.34
CA PHE A 250 -15.63 -7.68 17.71
C PHE A 250 -15.03 -9.06 18.00
N GLN A 251 -13.86 -9.40 17.45
CA GLN A 251 -13.19 -10.69 17.65
C GLN A 251 -12.83 -10.93 19.11
N GLU A 252 -12.55 -9.88 19.87
CA GLU A 252 -12.21 -10.00 21.29
C GLU A 252 -13.39 -10.51 22.14
N ARG A 253 -14.59 -10.54 21.58
CA ARG A 253 -15.80 -11.10 22.19
C ARG A 253 -16.18 -12.46 21.59
N MET A 254 -15.44 -12.93 20.60
CA MET A 254 -15.67 -14.24 19.97
C MET A 254 -14.93 -15.34 20.75
N PRO A 255 -15.37 -16.61 20.62
CA PRO A 255 -14.63 -17.74 21.15
C PRO A 255 -13.18 -17.78 20.62
N GLU A 256 -12.24 -18.25 21.45
CA GLU A 256 -10.85 -18.44 21.02
C GLU A 256 -10.78 -19.38 19.80
N GLY A 257 -9.89 -19.05 18.84
CA GLY A 257 -9.68 -19.83 17.62
C GLY A 257 -10.50 -19.40 16.39
N VAL A 258 -11.40 -18.41 16.52
CA VAL A 258 -12.07 -17.82 15.35
C VAL A 258 -11.11 -16.89 14.61
N ALA A 259 -10.55 -17.37 13.49
CA ALA A 259 -9.74 -16.54 12.60
C ALA A 259 -10.62 -15.56 11.82
N PHE A 260 -10.27 -14.27 11.82
CA PHE A 260 -10.85 -13.26 10.94
C PHE A 260 -9.79 -12.26 10.50
N GLY A 261 -9.81 -11.92 9.22
CA GLY A 261 -8.84 -11.01 8.60
C GLY A 261 -7.72 -11.74 7.87
N HIS A 262 -6.68 -10.99 7.51
CA HIS A 262 -5.52 -11.51 6.78
C HIS A 262 -4.67 -12.43 7.65
N ALA A 263 -3.73 -13.15 7.03
CA ALA A 263 -2.87 -14.14 7.69
C ALA A 263 -2.16 -13.61 8.95
N GLY A 264 -1.86 -12.31 8.99
CA GLY A 264 -1.22 -11.62 10.12
C GLY A 264 -2.04 -11.45 11.40
N ALA A 265 -3.31 -11.88 11.44
CA ALA A 265 -4.23 -11.71 12.58
C ALA A 265 -3.90 -12.59 13.82
N ILE A 266 -2.62 -12.86 14.09
CA ILE A 266 -2.16 -13.63 15.25
C ILE A 266 -1.87 -12.66 16.41
N VAL A 267 -2.44 -12.95 17.58
CA VAL A 267 -2.32 -12.13 18.80
C VAL A 267 -1.23 -12.71 19.71
N GLU A 268 -0.29 -11.87 20.16
CA GLU A 268 0.75 -12.21 21.12
C GLU A 268 0.37 -11.68 22.52
N ARG A 269 1.04 -12.15 23.59
CA ARG A 269 0.70 -11.71 24.96
C ARG A 269 0.96 -10.22 25.14
N GLY A 270 -0.12 -9.42 25.14
CA GLY A 270 -0.10 -7.97 25.38
C GLY A 270 0.11 -7.11 24.12
N MET A 271 0.10 -7.71 22.93
CA MET A 271 0.21 -7.02 21.64
C MET A 271 -0.68 -7.70 20.59
N GLY A 272 -1.19 -6.93 19.64
CA GLY A 272 -1.93 -7.48 18.51
C GLY A 272 -3.45 -7.54 18.67
N LYS A 273 -4.03 -7.28 19.85
CA LYS A 273 -5.48 -7.06 19.93
C LYS A 273 -5.85 -5.71 19.32
N ALA A 274 -7.06 -5.58 18.79
CA ALA A 274 -7.55 -4.30 18.30
C ALA A 274 -7.58 -3.26 19.44
N SER A 275 -8.00 -3.66 20.64
CA SER A 275 -8.01 -2.80 21.84
C SER A 275 -6.62 -2.31 22.23
N ASP A 276 -5.60 -3.17 22.19
CA ASP A 276 -4.22 -2.80 22.49
C ASP A 276 -3.71 -1.73 21.50
N LYS A 277 -3.96 -1.95 20.20
CA LYS A 277 -3.61 -1.02 19.11
C LYS A 277 -4.29 0.35 19.28
N ILE A 278 -5.59 0.34 19.54
CA ILE A 278 -6.38 1.56 19.78
C ILE A 278 -5.79 2.31 20.98
N ALA A 279 -5.56 1.63 22.10
CA ALA A 279 -5.03 2.26 23.31
C ALA A 279 -3.65 2.90 23.10
N ARG A 280 -2.76 2.26 22.31
CA ARG A 280 -1.43 2.81 21.98
C ARG A 280 -1.52 4.06 21.11
N LEU A 281 -2.35 4.04 20.08
CA LEU A 281 -2.58 5.20 19.20
C LEU A 281 -3.27 6.35 19.94
N GLU A 282 -4.27 6.07 20.77
CA GLU A 282 -4.91 7.08 21.63
C GLU A 282 -3.92 7.68 22.64
N ALA A 283 -3.03 6.87 23.22
CA ALA A 283 -1.97 7.36 24.09
C ALA A 283 -1.01 8.31 23.34
N ALA A 284 -0.67 8.01 22.08
CA ALA A 284 0.09 8.93 21.23
C ALA A 284 -0.67 10.25 20.99
N GLY A 285 -1.98 10.17 20.75
CA GLY A 285 -2.87 11.32 20.54
C GLY A 285 -2.99 12.29 21.71
N LYS A 286 -2.54 11.92 22.92
CA LYS A 286 -2.51 12.82 24.09
C LYS A 286 -1.52 13.97 23.93
N LYS A 287 -0.46 13.79 23.14
CA LYS A 287 0.62 14.79 22.95
C LYS A 287 0.91 15.11 21.48
N HIS A 288 0.40 14.30 20.55
CA HIS A 288 0.65 14.38 19.12
C HIS A 288 -0.67 14.43 18.35
N PRO A 289 -0.72 14.92 17.10
CA PRO A 289 -1.96 15.07 16.34
C PRO A 289 -2.47 13.71 15.80
N VAL A 290 -2.86 12.82 16.71
CA VAL A 290 -3.41 11.49 16.39
C VAL A 290 -4.84 11.38 16.90
N LYS A 291 -5.74 10.89 16.05
CA LYS A 291 -7.12 10.54 16.41
C LYS A 291 -7.46 9.13 15.95
N VAL A 292 -8.09 8.35 16.81
CA VAL A 292 -8.58 7.00 16.48
C VAL A 292 -10.09 7.06 16.30
N ALA A 293 -10.56 6.66 15.12
CA ALA A 293 -11.97 6.57 14.78
C ALA A 293 -12.59 5.30 15.38
N PHE A 294 -13.78 5.41 15.98
CA PHE A 294 -14.47 4.26 16.56
C PHE A 294 -15.18 3.44 15.47
N TYR A 295 -15.81 4.12 14.52
CA TYR A 295 -16.33 3.53 13.29
C TYR A 295 -15.51 3.97 12.08
N TYR A 296 -15.47 3.14 11.04
CA TYR A 296 -14.69 3.41 9.83
C TYR A 296 -15.00 4.78 9.19
N HIS A 297 -16.27 5.18 9.11
CA HIS A 297 -16.66 6.46 8.51
C HIS A 297 -16.27 7.68 9.36
N GLU A 298 -16.00 7.52 10.66
CA GLU A 298 -15.54 8.60 11.54
C GLU A 298 -14.08 8.99 11.28
N LEU A 299 -13.38 8.31 10.36
CA LEU A 299 -12.10 8.78 9.84
C LEU A 299 -12.22 10.19 9.23
N LEU A 300 -13.37 10.52 8.63
CA LEU A 300 -13.64 11.85 8.08
C LEU A 300 -13.61 12.93 9.18
N SER A 301 -14.38 12.71 10.25
CA SER A 301 -14.44 13.65 11.38
C SER A 301 -13.12 13.68 12.17
N ALA A 302 -12.41 12.56 12.24
CA ALA A 302 -11.06 12.51 12.81
C ALA A 302 -10.09 13.42 12.05
N ILE A 303 -9.99 13.28 10.72
CA ILE A 303 -9.14 14.13 9.86
C ILE A 303 -9.53 15.60 9.95
N GLU A 304 -10.83 15.91 9.91
CA GLU A 304 -11.32 17.28 10.04
C GLU A 304 -10.96 17.88 11.41
N SER A 305 -11.13 17.12 12.50
CA SER A 305 -10.81 17.59 13.85
C SER A 305 -9.31 17.78 14.11
N LEU A 306 -8.46 17.16 13.30
CA LEU A 306 -7.01 17.38 13.31
C LEU A 306 -6.57 18.60 12.48
N GLY A 307 -7.51 19.31 11.86
CA GLY A 307 -7.25 20.54 11.13
C GLY A 307 -6.62 20.33 9.74
N VAL A 308 -6.76 19.14 9.16
CA VAL A 308 -6.26 18.89 7.78
C VAL A 308 -7.13 19.67 6.79
N PRO A 309 -6.56 20.60 6.00
CA PRO A 309 -7.33 21.38 5.04
C PRO A 309 -7.91 20.49 3.94
N ARG A 310 -9.10 20.85 3.45
CA ARG A 310 -9.67 20.24 2.24
C ARG A 310 -8.87 20.70 1.02
N ASP A 311 -8.72 19.81 0.05
CA ASP A 311 -8.03 20.08 -1.22
C ASP A 311 -8.98 20.65 -2.29
N PHE A 312 -10.28 20.41 -2.14
CA PHE A 312 -11.34 20.90 -3.03
C PHE A 312 -12.69 20.91 -2.30
N GLU A 313 -13.75 21.40 -2.96
CA GLU A 313 -15.08 21.50 -2.36
C GLU A 313 -15.63 20.16 -1.87
N ASP A 314 -16.32 20.20 -0.74
CA ASP A 314 -17.06 19.05 -0.22
C ASP A 314 -18.32 18.84 -1.08
N SER A 315 -18.29 17.81 -1.91
CA SER A 315 -19.38 17.50 -2.84
C SER A 315 -20.59 16.83 -2.19
N THR A 316 -20.50 16.48 -0.89
CA THR A 316 -21.55 15.71 -0.20
C THR A 316 -21.89 16.37 1.13
N THR A 317 -23.12 16.86 1.29
CA THR A 317 -23.60 17.30 2.61
C THR A 317 -23.55 16.14 3.60
N ASP A 318 -23.41 16.42 4.90
CA ASP A 318 -23.43 15.39 5.96
C ASP A 318 -24.71 14.52 5.92
N LEU A 319 -25.77 15.02 5.29
CA LEU A 319 -27.01 14.31 5.02
C LEU A 319 -26.98 13.66 3.62
N VAL A 320 -26.52 12.42 3.54
CA VAL A 320 -26.59 11.63 2.30
C VAL A 320 -27.99 11.00 2.18
N LYS A 321 -28.75 11.40 1.16
CA LYS A 321 -30.04 10.79 0.84
C LYS A 321 -29.85 9.55 -0.04
N PRO A 322 -30.73 8.53 0.07
CA PRO A 322 -30.72 7.43 -0.87
C PRO A 322 -31.11 7.94 -2.26
N LEU A 323 -30.63 7.26 -3.32
CA LEU A 323 -31.02 7.57 -4.70
C LEU A 323 -32.52 7.35 -4.94
N TYR A 324 -33.11 6.39 -4.22
CA TYR A 324 -34.52 6.04 -4.31
C TYR A 324 -35.05 5.73 -2.90
N SER A 325 -36.27 6.17 -2.59
CA SER A 325 -37.02 5.75 -1.40
C SER A 325 -38.43 5.37 -1.83
N THR A 326 -38.90 4.20 -1.40
CA THR A 326 -40.30 3.77 -1.54
C THR A 326 -41.11 4.04 -0.27
N ILE A 327 -40.49 4.64 0.74
CA ILE A 327 -41.13 5.12 1.97
C ILE A 327 -41.18 6.65 1.87
N GLY A 328 -42.40 7.19 1.86
CA GLY A 328 -42.68 8.63 1.82
C GLY A 328 -42.53 9.30 3.18
#